data_AF-A0A175RDC6-F1
#
_entry.id   AF-A0A175RDC6-F1
#
_cell.length_a   1.000
_cell.length_b   1.000
_cell.length_c   1.000
_cell.angle_alpha   90.00
_cell.angle_beta   90.00
_cell.angle_gamma   90.00
#
_symmetry.space_group_name_H-M   'P 1'
#
loop_
_entity.id
_entity.type
_entity.pdbx_description
1 polymer ?
#
loop_
_entity_poly.entity_id
_entity_poly.type
_entity_poly.pdbx_seq_one_letter_code
_entity_poly.pdbx_strand_id
1 'polypeptide(L)'
;MAAAAGCRSTWAMMCSVSTIAMDGGPENIDVRVRAAIRDTKAQTAYGMAGAPDERGFLERAFRTFDIQFAPLFQGRTFSNVVDKGDYKPEDVAEVLIEVLQPALLRYLVDFYHNAPHSGLAGQTPIDAWIEGTRTYGVLPPPSPSRLRAAFGLTVKRRIQNRGIVVAGLEYANEELAALRRQIGQSDVLVKIDTDDLGAISVRADRRGSSWISDAVERRASS
;
A
#
# COMPACT_ATOMS: atom_id res chain seq x y z
N MET A 1 2.70 11.61 3.68
CA MET A 1 2.81 10.61 4.77
C MET A 1 3.89 10.96 5.80
N ALA A 2 5.20 11.00 5.47
CA ALA A 2 6.24 11.28 6.47
C ALA A 2 6.08 12.62 7.22
N ALA A 3 5.81 13.72 6.50
CA ALA A 3 5.52 15.02 7.12
C ALA A 3 4.26 15.00 8.00
N ALA A 4 3.22 14.28 7.58
CA ALA A 4 1.97 14.14 8.35
C ALA A 4 2.17 13.32 9.64
N ALA A 5 3.12 12.38 9.65
CA ALA A 5 3.52 11.62 10.83
C ALA A 5 4.49 12.40 11.77
N GLY A 6 4.86 13.64 11.40
CA GLY A 6 5.77 14.47 12.18
C GLY A 6 7.24 14.04 12.09
N CYS A 7 7.64 13.32 11.03
CA CYS A 7 9.04 12.98 10.80
C CYS A 7 9.88 14.24 10.56
N ARG A 8 11.11 14.25 11.06
CA ARG A 8 12.07 15.35 10.87
C ARG A 8 12.85 15.20 9.56
N SER A 9 13.15 13.97 9.19
CA SER A 9 13.82 13.63 7.94
C SER A 9 12.82 13.43 6.80
N THR A 10 13.26 13.67 5.57
CA THR A 10 12.49 13.33 4.38
C THR A 10 12.66 11.86 4.04
N TRP A 11 11.64 11.26 3.42
CA TRP A 11 11.72 9.89 2.93
C TRP A 11 11.59 9.88 1.40
N ALA A 12 12.74 9.84 0.72
CA ALA A 12 12.83 9.91 -0.74
C ALA A 12 12.92 8.53 -1.42
N MET A 13 12.91 7.44 -0.65
CA MET A 13 13.05 6.08 -1.19
C MET A 13 11.73 5.65 -1.82
N MET A 14 11.63 5.84 -3.13
CA MET A 14 10.47 5.43 -3.92
C MET A 14 10.95 4.69 -5.17
N CYS A 15 10.46 3.47 -5.36
CA CYS A 15 10.71 2.71 -6.58
C CYS A 15 9.55 1.76 -6.88
N SER A 16 9.50 1.27 -8.12
CA SER A 16 8.75 0.06 -8.41
C SER A 16 9.51 -1.16 -7.92
N VAL A 17 8.80 -2.08 -7.28
CA VAL A 17 9.34 -3.40 -6.95
C VAL A 17 9.23 -4.29 -8.19
N SER A 18 10.35 -4.90 -8.61
CA SER A 18 10.38 -5.83 -9.75
C SER A 18 10.03 -7.26 -9.33
N THR A 19 10.55 -7.68 -8.18
CA THR A 19 10.38 -9.03 -7.65
C THR A 19 10.12 -8.96 -6.15
N ILE A 20 9.07 -9.64 -5.70
CA ILE A 20 8.77 -9.82 -4.28
C ILE A 20 9.11 -11.27 -3.94
N ALA A 21 10.12 -11.45 -3.11
CA ALA A 21 10.46 -12.74 -2.52
C ALA A 21 9.49 -13.02 -1.37
N MET A 22 8.80 -14.16 -1.43
CA MET A 22 7.87 -14.61 -0.39
C MET A 22 8.24 -16.02 0.05
N ASP A 23 7.97 -16.34 1.31
CA ASP A 23 8.00 -17.73 1.74
C ASP A 23 6.82 -18.52 1.10
N GLY A 24 6.94 -19.85 1.12
CA GLY A 24 5.91 -20.74 0.57
C GLY A 24 4.69 -20.93 1.48
N GLY A 25 4.46 -20.05 2.47
CA GLY A 25 3.31 -20.11 3.35
C GLY A 25 1.99 -20.02 2.57
N PRO A 26 0.94 -20.77 2.97
CA PRO A 26 -0.35 -20.76 2.26
C PRO A 26 -0.97 -19.37 2.16
N GLU A 27 -0.74 -18.50 3.14
CA GLU A 27 -1.15 -17.08 3.16
C GLU A 27 -0.49 -16.25 2.04
N ASN A 28 0.74 -16.58 1.66
CA ASN A 28 1.51 -15.89 0.63
C ASN A 28 1.27 -16.47 -0.79
N ILE A 29 0.56 -17.59 -0.85
CA ILE A 29 0.10 -18.26 -2.07
C ILE A 29 -1.33 -17.82 -2.44
N ASP A 30 -2.01 -17.09 -1.55
CA ASP A 30 -3.39 -16.64 -1.75
C ASP A 30 -3.58 -15.88 -3.08
N VAL A 31 -4.74 -16.12 -3.71
CA VAL A 31 -5.07 -15.55 -5.01
C VAL A 31 -5.12 -14.03 -4.99
N ARG A 32 -5.53 -13.41 -3.88
CA ARG A 32 -5.59 -11.95 -3.73
C ARG A 32 -4.20 -11.34 -3.67
N VAL A 33 -3.29 -11.98 -2.92
CA VAL A 33 -1.89 -11.57 -2.82
C VAL A 33 -1.23 -11.63 -4.20
N ARG A 34 -1.39 -12.76 -4.90
CA ARG A 34 -0.86 -12.92 -6.27
C ARG A 34 -1.46 -11.95 -7.27
N ALA A 35 -2.75 -11.66 -7.16
CA ALA A 35 -3.42 -10.69 -8.03
C ALA A 35 -2.88 -9.28 -7.80
N ALA A 36 -2.72 -8.85 -6.55
CA ALA A 36 -2.18 -7.54 -6.21
C ALA A 36 -0.73 -7.36 -6.71
N ILE A 37 0.12 -8.37 -6.52
CA ILE A 37 1.52 -8.36 -7.01
C ILE A 37 1.58 -8.29 -8.54
N ARG A 38 0.71 -9.04 -9.22
CA ARG A 38 0.61 -8.97 -10.68
C ARG A 38 0.14 -7.60 -11.16
N ASP A 39 -0.85 -7.01 -10.47
CA ASP A 39 -1.41 -5.71 -10.84
C ASP A 39 -0.39 -4.57 -10.67
N THR A 40 0.59 -4.71 -9.76
CA THR A 40 1.75 -3.79 -9.69
C THR A 40 2.80 -4.04 -10.77
N LYS A 41 2.68 -5.12 -11.55
CA LYS A 41 3.66 -5.68 -12.50
C LYS A 41 4.93 -6.23 -11.84
N ALA A 42 4.88 -6.51 -10.54
CA ALA A 42 5.93 -7.24 -9.86
C ALA A 42 5.78 -8.75 -10.12
N GLN A 43 6.90 -9.47 -10.05
CA GLN A 43 6.95 -10.92 -10.10
C GLN A 43 7.02 -11.49 -8.68
N THR A 44 6.38 -12.63 -8.46
CA THR A 44 6.56 -13.40 -7.22
C THR A 44 7.73 -14.35 -7.40
N ALA A 45 8.77 -14.20 -6.57
CA ALA A 45 9.74 -15.26 -6.36
C ALA A 45 9.34 -15.99 -5.09
N TYR A 46 8.95 -17.26 -5.20
CA TYR A 46 8.83 -18.10 -4.03
C TYR A 46 10.22 -18.66 -3.76
N GLY A 47 10.71 -18.46 -2.54
CA GLY A 47 11.93 -19.15 -2.11
C GLY A 47 11.75 -20.64 -2.39
N MET A 48 12.70 -21.24 -3.11
CA MET A 48 12.66 -22.68 -3.35
C MET A 48 12.50 -23.38 -2.00
N ALA A 49 11.56 -24.33 -1.87
CA ALA A 49 11.33 -25.01 -0.60
C ALA A 49 12.66 -25.56 -0.06
N GLY A 50 13.19 -24.95 1.01
CA GLY A 50 14.53 -25.24 1.54
C GLY A 50 15.65 -24.29 1.14
N ALA A 51 15.39 -23.02 0.77
CA ALA A 51 16.39 -21.95 0.69
C ALA A 51 16.47 -21.15 2.02
N PRO A 52 17.23 -21.61 3.03
CA PRO A 52 17.26 -21.02 4.38
C PRO A 52 17.77 -19.57 4.44
N ASP A 53 18.55 -19.13 3.45
CA ASP A 53 19.20 -17.81 3.48
C ASP A 53 18.23 -16.64 3.30
N GLU A 54 17.20 -16.79 2.45
CA GLU A 54 16.20 -15.73 2.20
C GLU A 54 15.28 -15.52 3.42
N ARG A 55 14.94 -16.62 4.09
CA ARG A 55 14.19 -16.59 5.36
C ARG A 55 15.00 -15.94 6.47
N GLY A 56 16.31 -16.20 6.51
CA GLY A 56 17.22 -15.59 7.47
C GLY A 56 17.31 -14.07 7.35
N PHE A 57 17.05 -13.48 6.16
CA PHE A 57 16.97 -12.03 6.00
C PHE A 57 15.70 -11.44 6.63
N LEU A 58 14.54 -12.03 6.35
CA LEU A 58 13.25 -11.61 6.92
C LEU A 58 13.26 -11.75 8.44
N GLU A 59 13.72 -12.88 8.97
CA GLU A 59 13.81 -13.11 10.42
C GLU A 59 14.76 -12.11 11.10
N ARG A 60 15.86 -11.72 10.44
CA ARG A 60 16.76 -10.67 10.95
C ARG A 60 16.08 -9.30 10.96
N ALA A 61 15.34 -8.96 9.91
CA ALA A 61 14.60 -7.70 9.83
C ALA A 61 13.55 -7.60 10.95
N PHE A 62 12.73 -8.63 11.12
CA PHE A 62 11.75 -8.70 12.22
C PHE A 62 12.42 -8.61 13.58
N ARG A 63 13.53 -9.33 13.79
CA ARG A 63 14.29 -9.23 15.04
C ARG A 63 14.80 -7.81 15.31
N THR A 64 15.22 -7.07 14.28
CA THR A 64 15.62 -5.66 14.43
C THR A 64 14.44 -4.81 14.90
N PHE A 65 13.24 -5.00 14.34
CA PHE A 65 12.03 -4.33 14.82
C PHE A 65 11.69 -4.71 16.26
N ASP A 66 11.76 -5.99 16.61
CA ASP A 66 11.44 -6.47 17.96
C ASP A 66 12.40 -5.94 19.02
N ILE A 67 13.68 -5.73 18.67
CA ILE A 67 14.69 -5.21 19.60
C ILE A 67 14.68 -3.69 19.69
N GLN A 68 14.47 -2.99 18.57
CA GLN A 68 14.65 -1.53 18.52
C GLN A 68 13.34 -0.74 18.61
N PHE A 69 12.26 -1.27 18.03
CA PHE A 69 10.99 -0.58 17.94
C PHE A 69 9.99 -1.05 18.98
N ALA A 70 9.80 -2.37 19.15
CA ALA A 70 8.81 -2.91 20.09
C ALA A 70 9.00 -2.43 21.55
N PRO A 71 10.23 -2.24 22.08
CA PRO A 71 10.42 -1.73 23.43
C PRO A 71 9.96 -0.29 23.64
N LEU A 72 9.84 0.52 22.58
CA LEU A 72 9.31 1.89 22.66
C LEU A 72 7.84 1.91 23.14
N PHE A 73 7.18 0.76 23.09
CA PHE A 73 5.80 0.57 23.51
C PHE A 73 5.64 -0.26 24.78
N GLN A 74 6.73 -0.86 25.28
CA GLN A 74 6.71 -1.56 26.57
C GLN A 74 6.55 -0.53 27.69
N GLY A 75 5.34 -0.49 28.29
CA GLY A 75 4.99 0.40 29.40
C GLY A 75 4.27 1.69 29.00
N ARG A 76 4.07 1.98 27.71
CA ARG A 76 3.25 3.10 27.25
C ARG A 76 2.22 2.62 26.24
N THR A 77 0.95 2.84 26.57
CA THR A 77 -0.25 2.71 25.72
C THR A 77 -0.99 1.37 25.74
N PHE A 78 -0.32 0.21 25.84
CA PHE A 78 -1.01 -1.08 25.73
C PHE A 78 -1.71 -1.54 27.02
N SER A 79 -1.02 -1.45 28.16
CA SER A 79 -1.60 -1.85 29.45
C SER A 79 -2.81 -0.98 29.81
N ASN A 80 -2.74 0.34 29.61
CA ASN A 80 -3.79 1.27 30.03
C ASN A 80 -5.11 1.18 29.23
N VAL A 81 -5.08 0.67 27.99
CA VAL A 81 -6.28 0.49 27.14
C VAL A 81 -6.91 -0.88 27.40
N VAL A 82 -6.08 -1.92 27.55
CA VAL A 82 -6.52 -3.29 27.85
C VAL A 82 -6.99 -3.43 29.32
N ASP A 83 -6.29 -2.79 30.27
CA ASP A 83 -6.64 -2.81 31.70
C ASP A 83 -7.92 -2.02 32.02
N LYS A 84 -8.38 -1.14 31.12
CA LYS A 84 -9.62 -0.38 31.29
C LYS A 84 -10.89 -1.16 30.94
N GLY A 85 -10.77 -2.38 30.40
CA GLY A 85 -11.84 -3.40 30.35
C GLY A 85 -13.07 -3.12 29.48
N ASP A 86 -13.36 -1.85 29.14
CA ASP A 86 -14.64 -1.44 28.54
C ASP A 86 -14.58 -1.21 27.01
N TYR A 87 -13.46 -1.49 26.36
CA TYR A 87 -13.31 -1.29 24.91
C TYR A 87 -13.58 -2.56 24.10
N LYS A 88 -14.30 -2.42 22.99
CA LYS A 88 -14.45 -3.51 22.03
C LYS A 88 -13.12 -3.72 21.29
N PRO A 89 -12.79 -4.96 20.87
CA PRO A 89 -11.56 -5.26 20.15
C PRO A 89 -11.30 -4.38 18.93
N GLU A 90 -12.38 -3.98 18.24
CA GLU A 90 -12.33 -3.11 17.07
C GLU A 90 -11.86 -1.69 17.45
N ASP A 91 -12.37 -1.13 18.54
CA ASP A 91 -11.98 0.21 19.03
C ASP A 91 -10.51 0.22 19.48
N VAL A 92 -10.04 -0.88 20.08
CA VAL A 92 -8.64 -1.05 20.47
C VAL A 92 -7.73 -1.12 19.23
N ALA A 93 -8.15 -1.81 18.17
CA ALA A 93 -7.40 -1.92 16.94
C ALA A 93 -7.29 -0.57 16.19
N GLU A 94 -8.36 0.22 16.17
CA GLU A 94 -8.35 1.56 15.54
C GLU A 94 -7.39 2.51 16.27
N VAL A 95 -7.51 2.61 17.60
CA VAL A 95 -6.59 3.42 18.43
C VAL A 95 -5.15 2.94 18.29
N LEU A 96 -4.94 1.63 18.16
CA LEU A 96 -3.61 1.05 17.95
C LEU A 96 -3.02 1.52 16.63
N ILE A 97 -3.78 1.54 15.54
CA ILE A 97 -3.30 2.02 14.23
C ILE A 97 -2.91 3.49 14.32
N GLU A 98 -3.74 4.34 14.93
CA GLU A 98 -3.48 5.79 15.05
C GLU A 98 -2.20 6.11 15.82
N VAL A 99 -1.82 5.28 16.81
CA VAL A 99 -0.59 5.47 17.59
C VAL A 99 0.61 4.79 16.94
N LEU A 100 0.43 3.56 16.46
CA LEU A 100 1.50 2.73 15.94
C LEU A 100 2.01 3.25 14.59
N GLN A 101 1.12 3.69 13.71
CA GLN A 101 1.50 4.16 12.37
C GLN A 101 2.46 5.36 12.41
N PRO A 102 2.18 6.49 13.09
CA PRO A 102 3.11 7.62 13.14
C PRO A 102 4.36 7.31 13.95
N ALA A 103 4.28 6.43 14.96
CA ALA A 103 5.46 5.98 15.69
C ALA A 103 6.39 5.12 14.81
N LEU A 104 5.84 4.18 14.05
CA LEU A 104 6.56 3.35 13.09
C LEU A 104 7.20 4.21 12.00
N LEU A 105 6.46 5.17 11.44
CA LEU A 105 6.98 6.09 10.43
C LEU A 105 8.15 6.93 10.96
N ARG A 106 8.05 7.47 12.18
CA ARG A 106 9.18 8.20 12.80
C ARG A 106 10.37 7.29 13.07
N TYR A 107 10.14 6.09 13.58
CA TYR A 107 11.21 5.11 13.77
C TYR A 107 11.91 4.79 12.45
N LEU A 108 11.16 4.48 11.38
CA LEU A 108 11.73 4.15 10.08
C LEU A 108 12.50 5.32 9.47
N VAL A 109 11.88 6.49 9.40
CA VAL A 109 12.38 7.65 8.65
C VAL A 109 13.46 8.40 9.41
N ASP A 110 13.27 8.64 10.70
CA ASP A 110 14.19 9.48 11.49
C ASP A 110 15.31 8.65 12.12
N PHE A 111 15.06 7.39 12.50
CA PHE A 111 16.03 6.55 13.18
C PHE A 111 16.65 5.48 12.27
N TYR A 112 15.86 4.49 11.83
CA TYR A 112 16.37 3.30 11.15
C TYR A 112 17.15 3.64 9.88
N HIS A 113 16.60 4.48 8.99
CA HIS A 113 17.29 4.85 7.75
C HIS A 113 18.55 5.68 7.96
N ASN A 114 18.73 6.32 9.11
CA ASN A 114 19.89 7.16 9.43
C ASN A 114 20.87 6.48 10.39
N ALA A 115 20.60 5.25 10.84
CA ALA A 115 21.45 4.50 11.76
C ALA A 115 22.37 3.53 11.01
N PRO A 116 23.62 3.32 11.46
CA PRO A 116 24.51 2.31 10.91
C PRO A 116 23.87 0.91 10.93
N HIS A 117 23.90 0.21 9.80
CA HIS A 117 23.28 -1.09 9.66
C HIS A 117 24.34 -2.19 9.44
N SER A 118 24.35 -3.20 10.30
CA SER A 118 25.34 -4.29 10.25
C SER A 118 25.27 -5.10 8.97
N GLY A 119 24.07 -5.30 8.43
CA GLY A 119 23.85 -5.95 7.12
C GLY A 119 24.31 -5.13 5.91
N LEU A 120 24.69 -3.86 6.12
CA LEU A 120 25.22 -2.95 5.09
C LEU A 120 26.66 -2.54 5.41
N ALA A 121 27.42 -3.41 6.08
CA ALA A 121 28.80 -3.17 6.49
C ALA A 121 29.00 -1.85 7.28
N GLY A 122 28.00 -1.43 8.06
CA GLY A 122 28.04 -0.20 8.85
C GLY A 122 27.55 1.05 8.12
N GLN A 123 27.22 0.96 6.83
CA GLN A 123 26.54 2.03 6.11
C GLN A 123 25.12 2.23 6.63
N THR A 124 24.61 3.46 6.57
CA THR A 124 23.19 3.73 6.85
C THR A 124 22.34 3.28 5.65
N PRO A 125 21.08 2.83 5.87
CA PRO A 125 20.21 2.48 4.75
C PRO A 125 19.98 3.64 3.76
N ILE A 126 20.00 4.90 4.22
CA ILE A 126 19.86 6.06 3.32
C ILE A 126 21.07 6.24 2.41
N ASP A 127 22.29 6.07 2.93
CA ASP A 127 23.50 6.16 2.13
C ASP A 127 23.57 5.01 1.12
N ALA A 128 23.25 3.78 1.56
CA ALA A 128 23.20 2.61 0.69
C ALA A 128 22.19 2.78 -0.44
N TRP A 129 21.03 3.38 -0.15
CA TRP A 129 20.05 3.72 -1.16
C TRP A 129 20.60 4.74 -2.17
N ILE A 130 21.18 5.85 -1.71
CA ILE A 130 21.75 6.89 -2.59
C ILE A 130 22.82 6.29 -3.51
N GLU A 131 23.72 5.47 -2.97
CA GLU A 131 24.78 4.82 -3.73
C GLU A 131 24.23 3.81 -4.75
N GLY A 132 23.29 2.96 -4.31
CA GLY A 132 22.66 1.96 -5.17
C GLY A 132 21.87 2.60 -6.31
N THR A 133 21.10 3.64 -6.02
CA THR A 133 20.31 4.36 -7.04
C THR A 133 21.19 5.10 -8.04
N ARG A 134 22.36 5.61 -7.62
CA ARG A 134 23.35 6.20 -8.55
C ARG A 134 23.99 5.14 -9.45
N THR A 135 24.21 3.94 -8.93
CA THR A 135 24.92 2.86 -9.64
C THR A 135 24.01 2.11 -10.62
N TYR A 136 22.79 1.78 -10.21
CA TYR A 136 21.88 0.91 -10.95
C TYR A 136 20.67 1.66 -11.54
N GLY A 137 20.47 2.92 -11.16
CA GLY A 137 19.24 3.66 -11.45
C GLY A 137 18.07 3.19 -10.58
N VAL A 138 16.88 3.75 -10.86
CA VAL A 138 15.65 3.44 -10.13
C VAL A 138 14.53 3.22 -11.14
N LEU A 139 13.76 2.15 -10.96
CA LEU A 139 12.47 2.04 -11.63
C LEU A 139 11.50 3.02 -10.98
N PRO A 140 10.90 3.96 -11.74
CA PRO A 140 10.00 4.95 -11.16
C PRO A 140 8.84 4.26 -10.46
N PRO A 141 8.28 4.86 -9.38
CA PRO A 141 7.16 4.26 -8.66
C PRO A 141 5.96 4.03 -9.60
N PRO A 142 5.13 3.01 -9.33
CA PRO A 142 3.92 2.78 -10.11
C PRO A 142 3.01 4.02 -10.12
N SER A 143 2.30 4.23 -11.23
CA SER A 143 1.33 5.34 -11.29
C SER A 143 0.23 5.17 -10.23
N PRO A 144 -0.37 6.27 -9.72
CA PRO A 144 -1.48 6.19 -8.77
C PRO A 144 -2.65 5.33 -9.30
N SER A 145 -2.94 5.39 -10.60
CA SER A 145 -3.93 4.53 -11.25
C SER A 145 -3.60 3.03 -11.14
N ARG A 146 -2.32 2.65 -11.26
CA ARG A 146 -1.89 1.27 -11.12
C ARG A 146 -1.97 0.81 -9.67
N LEU A 147 -1.55 1.65 -8.72
CA LEU A 147 -1.67 1.35 -7.30
C LEU A 147 -3.13 1.19 -6.89
N ARG A 148 -4.02 2.09 -7.32
CA ARG A 148 -5.46 2.00 -7.08
C ARG A 148 -6.07 0.76 -7.72
N ALA A 149 -5.67 0.39 -8.93
CA ALA A 149 -6.13 -0.85 -9.55
C ALA A 149 -5.66 -2.11 -8.79
N ALA A 150 -4.48 -2.10 -8.18
CA ALA A 150 -3.95 -3.21 -7.38
C ALA A 150 -4.59 -3.27 -5.97
N PHE A 151 -4.51 -2.18 -5.21
CA PHE A 151 -4.79 -2.13 -3.78
C PHE A 151 -6.09 -1.42 -3.40
N GLY A 152 -6.70 -0.70 -4.34
CA GLY A 152 -7.90 0.11 -4.07
C GLY A 152 -9.08 -0.72 -3.57
N LEU A 153 -9.86 -0.10 -2.68
CA LEU A 153 -11.08 -0.67 -2.13
C LEU A 153 -12.07 -0.91 -3.26
N THR A 154 -12.52 -2.16 -3.40
CA THR A 154 -13.45 -2.55 -4.46
C THR A 154 -14.89 -2.36 -4.00
N VAL A 155 -15.65 -1.57 -4.75
CA VAL A 155 -17.08 -1.33 -4.54
C VAL A 155 -17.86 -1.63 -5.83
N LYS A 156 -19.10 -2.11 -5.69
CA LYS A 156 -20.02 -2.25 -6.82
C LYS A 156 -20.83 -0.97 -7.01
N ARG A 157 -20.88 -0.45 -8.24
CA ARG A 157 -21.68 0.73 -8.59
C ARG A 157 -22.34 0.54 -9.94
N ARG A 158 -23.51 1.13 -10.11
CA ARG A 158 -24.23 1.10 -11.39
C ARG A 158 -23.76 2.25 -12.28
N ILE A 159 -23.34 1.94 -13.50
CA ILE A 159 -23.00 2.98 -14.49
C ILE A 159 -24.28 3.63 -15.03
N GLN A 160 -24.36 4.95 -14.94
CA GLN A 160 -25.50 5.74 -15.38
C GLN A 160 -25.14 6.61 -16.59
N ASN A 161 -26.14 7.31 -17.16
CA ASN A 161 -25.89 8.20 -18.30
C ASN A 161 -24.96 9.36 -17.95
N ARG A 162 -25.02 9.83 -16.70
CA ARG A 162 -24.18 10.89 -16.14
C ARG A 162 -22.83 10.39 -15.60
N GLY A 163 -22.52 9.09 -15.75
CA GLY A 163 -21.29 8.50 -15.20
C GLY A 163 -21.55 7.64 -13.96
N ILE A 164 -20.63 7.67 -13.00
CA ILE A 164 -20.64 6.86 -11.78
C ILE A 164 -20.54 7.79 -10.56
N VAL A 165 -21.28 7.47 -9.49
CA VAL A 165 -21.21 8.20 -8.21
C VAL A 165 -20.56 7.33 -7.14
N VAL A 166 -19.49 7.84 -6.52
CA VAL A 166 -18.81 7.19 -5.39
C VAL A 166 -18.56 8.22 -4.30
N ALA A 167 -18.95 7.92 -3.06
CA ALA A 167 -18.81 8.82 -1.92
C ALA A 167 -19.36 10.25 -2.17
N GLY A 168 -20.43 10.36 -2.97
CA GLY A 168 -21.03 11.65 -3.34
C GLY A 168 -20.33 12.40 -4.48
N LEU A 169 -19.18 11.91 -4.96
CA LEU A 169 -18.45 12.48 -6.09
C LEU A 169 -18.90 11.83 -7.41
N GLU A 170 -19.07 12.67 -8.44
CA GLU A 170 -19.43 12.24 -9.79
C GLU A 170 -18.19 12.07 -10.66
N TYR A 171 -18.13 10.93 -11.36
CA TYR A 171 -17.07 10.58 -12.28
C TYR A 171 -17.69 10.37 -13.66
N ALA A 172 -17.37 11.27 -14.58
CA ALA A 172 -17.84 11.21 -15.95
C ALA A 172 -16.68 11.55 -16.88
N ASN A 173 -16.34 10.61 -17.74
CA ASN A 173 -15.41 10.84 -18.83
C ASN A 173 -15.85 10.04 -20.06
N GLU A 174 -15.14 10.23 -21.17
CA GLU A 174 -15.48 9.58 -22.43
C GLU A 174 -15.26 8.05 -22.38
N GLU A 175 -14.29 7.57 -21.59
CA GLU A 175 -14.03 6.14 -21.44
C GLU A 175 -15.18 5.43 -20.70
N LEU A 176 -15.74 6.04 -19.64
CA LEU A 176 -16.96 5.56 -18.99
C LEU A 176 -18.17 5.62 -19.90
N ALA A 177 -18.32 6.68 -20.69
CA ALA A 177 -19.39 6.78 -21.67
C ALA A 177 -19.27 5.66 -22.72
N ALA A 178 -18.07 5.36 -23.20
CA ALA A 178 -17.79 4.27 -24.12
C ALA A 178 -18.07 2.90 -23.49
N LEU A 179 -17.62 2.67 -22.26
CA LEU A 179 -17.90 1.45 -21.51
C LEU A 179 -19.42 1.24 -21.36
N ARG A 180 -20.16 2.29 -20.96
CA ARG A 180 -21.63 2.27 -20.87
C ARG A 180 -22.29 1.92 -22.20
N ARG A 181 -21.82 2.47 -23.33
CA ARG A 181 -22.36 2.12 -24.66
C ARG A 181 -22.19 0.63 -24.97
N GLN A 182 -21.11 0.01 -24.49
CA GLN A 182 -20.85 -1.43 -24.69
C GLN A 182 -21.66 -2.34 -23.75
N ILE A 183 -21.85 -1.94 -22.49
CA ILE A 183 -22.44 -2.82 -21.45
C ILE A 183 -23.85 -2.41 -21.00
N GLY A 184 -24.38 -1.29 -21.51
CA GLY A 184 -25.61 -0.68 -21.05
C GLY A 184 -25.50 -0.10 -19.64
N GLN A 185 -26.65 0.12 -19.01
CA GLN A 185 -26.73 0.51 -17.59
C GLN A 185 -26.69 -0.72 -16.70
N SER A 186 -25.48 -1.13 -16.32
CA SER A 186 -25.23 -2.33 -15.51
C SER A 186 -24.29 -2.03 -14.32
N ASP A 187 -24.16 -3.00 -13.43
CA ASP A 187 -23.23 -2.90 -12.32
C ASP A 187 -21.80 -3.15 -12.80
N VAL A 188 -20.90 -2.28 -12.35
CA VAL A 188 -19.46 -2.34 -12.60
C VAL A 188 -18.71 -2.38 -11.28
N LEU A 189 -17.50 -2.93 -11.33
CA LEU A 189 -16.56 -2.90 -10.22
C LEU A 189 -15.79 -1.59 -10.30
N VAL A 190 -15.72 -0.89 -9.17
CA VAL A 190 -14.99 0.37 -9.03
C VAL A 190 -13.97 0.19 -7.91
N LYS A 191 -12.72 0.55 -8.17
CA LYS A 191 -11.67 0.64 -7.18
C LYS A 191 -11.40 2.09 -6.85
N ILE A 192 -11.37 2.39 -5.55
CA ILE A 192 -11.07 3.72 -5.02
C ILE A 192 -9.86 3.65 -4.11
N ASP A 193 -9.11 4.75 -4.07
CA ASP A 193 -8.09 4.98 -3.05
C ASP A 193 -8.75 5.82 -1.96
N THR A 194 -8.74 5.33 -0.71
CA THR A 194 -9.38 6.03 0.41
C THR A 194 -8.63 7.30 0.80
N ASP A 195 -7.35 7.39 0.49
CA ASP A 195 -6.52 8.57 0.75
C ASP A 195 -6.59 9.57 -0.42
N ASP A 196 -7.03 9.14 -1.60
CA ASP A 196 -7.18 9.95 -2.80
C ASP A 196 -8.43 9.57 -3.62
N LEU A 197 -9.54 10.25 -3.34
CA LEU A 197 -10.78 10.13 -4.11
C LEU A 197 -10.75 10.89 -5.44
N GLY A 198 -9.63 11.52 -5.81
CA GLY A 198 -9.46 12.30 -7.03
C GLY A 198 -9.56 11.49 -8.34
N ALA A 199 -9.56 10.16 -8.26
CA ALA A 199 -9.77 9.27 -9.39
C ALA A 199 -10.29 7.90 -8.95
N ILE A 200 -10.95 7.20 -9.88
CA ILE A 200 -11.41 5.81 -9.73
C ILE A 200 -10.83 4.91 -10.80
N SER A 201 -10.81 3.61 -10.56
CA SER A 201 -10.55 2.61 -11.58
C SER A 201 -11.78 1.74 -11.77
N VAL A 202 -12.28 1.60 -13.00
CA VAL A 202 -13.55 0.95 -13.31
C VAL A 202 -13.34 -0.25 -14.21
N ARG A 203 -14.07 -1.33 -13.94
CA ARG A 203 -14.05 -2.56 -14.74
C ARG A 203 -15.45 -3.14 -14.81
N ALA A 204 -15.86 -3.61 -15.99
CA ALA A 204 -17.09 -4.38 -16.12
C ALA A 204 -17.02 -5.66 -15.27
N ASP A 205 -18.14 -6.07 -14.67
CA ASP A 205 -18.23 -7.33 -13.91
C ASP A 205 -18.35 -8.54 -14.87
N ARG A 206 -17.36 -8.69 -15.77
CA ARG A 206 -17.25 -9.76 -16.77
C ARG A 206 -15.82 -10.29 -16.84
N ARG A 207 -15.70 -11.58 -17.14
CA ARG A 207 -14.40 -12.25 -17.31
C ARG A 207 -13.64 -11.63 -18.49
N GLY A 208 -12.38 -11.26 -18.29
CA GLY A 208 -11.51 -10.72 -19.34
C GLY A 208 -11.56 -9.19 -19.53
N SER A 209 -12.37 -8.47 -18.75
CA SER A 209 -12.39 -7.00 -18.81
C SER A 209 -11.15 -6.38 -18.14
N SER A 210 -10.59 -5.33 -18.75
CA SER A 210 -9.47 -4.55 -18.19
C SER A 210 -9.95 -3.43 -17.27
N TRP A 211 -9.09 -3.00 -16.34
CA TRP A 211 -9.32 -1.80 -15.55
C TRP A 211 -9.10 -0.55 -16.43
N ILE A 212 -10.10 0.30 -16.47
CA ILE A 212 -10.07 1.66 -17.03
C ILE A 212 -9.84 2.61 -15.84
N SER A 213 -9.14 3.73 -16.00
CA SER A 213 -8.88 4.66 -14.90
C SER A 213 -9.40 6.05 -15.24
N ASP A 214 -10.29 6.57 -14.40
CA ASP A 214 -11.01 7.82 -14.62
C ASP A 214 -10.72 8.80 -13.50
N ALA A 215 -10.34 10.03 -13.84
CA ALA A 215 -10.21 11.10 -12.86
C ALA A 215 -11.58 11.70 -12.51
N VAL A 216 -11.71 12.30 -11.31
CA VAL A 216 -12.89 13.10 -10.94
C VAL A 216 -13.09 14.20 -11.97
N GLU A 217 -14.32 14.35 -12.44
CA GLU A 217 -14.71 15.50 -13.25
C GLU A 217 -14.75 16.73 -12.32
N ARG A 218 -13.73 17.60 -12.36
CA ARG A 218 -13.78 18.89 -11.67
C ARG A 218 -14.78 19.77 -12.40
N ARG A 219 -16.05 19.79 -11.97
CA ARG A 219 -16.93 20.89 -12.36
C ARG A 219 -16.40 22.16 -11.71
N ALA A 220 -15.97 23.11 -12.55
CA ALA A 220 -15.87 24.48 -12.13
C ALA A 220 -17.24 24.88 -11.56
N SER A 221 -17.28 25.16 -10.26
CA SER A 221 -18.44 25.78 -9.63
C SER A 221 -18.63 27.14 -10.30
N SER A 222 -19.63 27.22 -11.16
CA SER A 222 -20.21 28.45 -11.70
C SER A 222 -21.17 29.06 -10.68
#